data_AF-A0A1T4WME0-F1
#
_entry.id   AF-A0A1T4WME0-F1
#
_cell.length_a   1.000
_cell.length_b   1.000
_cell.length_c   1.000
_cell.angle_alpha   90.00
_cell.angle_beta   90.00
_cell.angle_gamma   90.00
#
_symmetry.space_group_name_H-M   'P 1'
#
loop_
_entity.id
_entity.type
_entity.pdbx_description
1 polymer ?
#
loop_
_entity_poly.entity_id
_entity_poly.type
_entity_poly.pdbx_seq_one_letter_code
_entity_poly.pdbx_strand_id
1 'polypeptide(L)'
;MNKDILKFCNNNEYMNNILKLFTEDFFFEYNEFSPKEKRIIVKAIPYFYRIWYYSSLVDNTPLSPSNFINLQVQDKFGEKFRVVPIINPIYKNRTLKEFKYEYKLFTIDNHPVLEDIKLFLEYCSPDVGIDESGLLLEEERNKIINKLTFKEIFYVTFLTNIAYELNLIKKMPSIGTYRAMQNLNNVNEFFSLSKIEQLKKIVAAIISNASKILLQSFNFDRSTFSKKALFELFSNSQNLNEYSYKIFKKFNIDIDISSLSELLFKPISESEIYKIPEERFFGIALSVEFSFIMDAYLLTPLGHYLQFIQPIYNNRFDFLFSFEQLIQADISNIPLIKLYFIMANGFDITPLGKEILLDGNSPKNEFQRLIGTIDFKNIYEEIINYVEPEVSIDDFEDDYAEVLNFEDFKALKKEIENAHKKE
;
A
#
# COMPACT_ATOMS: atom_id res chain seq x y z
N MET A 1 -15.18 -21.79 -15.33
CA MET A 1 -15.41 -20.49 -14.67
C MET A 1 -14.11 -19.72 -14.39
N ASN A 2 -13.22 -20.14 -13.48
CA ASN A 2 -12.00 -19.38 -13.18
C ASN A 2 -11.12 -19.11 -14.43
N LYS A 3 -10.91 -20.14 -15.26
CA LYS A 3 -10.17 -20.00 -16.53
C LYS A 3 -10.87 -19.06 -17.52
N ASP A 4 -12.21 -18.99 -17.48
CA ASP A 4 -12.99 -18.14 -18.38
C ASP A 4 -12.91 -16.68 -17.98
N ILE A 5 -12.91 -16.39 -16.66
CA ILE A 5 -12.70 -15.04 -16.12
C ILE A 5 -11.31 -14.53 -16.50
N LEU A 6 -10.27 -15.33 -16.26
CA LEU A 6 -8.90 -14.94 -16.62
C LEU A 6 -8.73 -14.78 -18.14
N LYS A 7 -9.35 -15.65 -18.94
CA LYS A 7 -9.35 -15.51 -20.40
C LYS A 7 -10.07 -14.24 -20.85
N PHE A 8 -11.18 -13.88 -20.21
CA PHE A 8 -11.87 -12.62 -20.45
C PHE A 8 -10.97 -11.42 -20.15
N CYS A 9 -10.34 -11.39 -18.97
CA CYS A 9 -9.48 -10.26 -18.58
C CYS A 9 -8.31 -10.08 -19.56
N ASN A 10 -7.63 -11.18 -19.94
CA ASN A 10 -6.51 -11.13 -20.88
C ASN A 10 -6.92 -10.67 -22.30
N ASN A 11 -8.14 -10.97 -22.72
CA ASN A 11 -8.63 -10.62 -24.06
C ASN A 11 -9.46 -9.33 -24.09
N ASN A 12 -9.66 -8.66 -22.95
CA ASN A 12 -10.43 -7.43 -22.89
C ASN A 12 -9.52 -6.23 -23.22
N GLU A 13 -9.75 -5.66 -24.40
CA GLU A 13 -8.97 -4.55 -24.92
C GLU A 13 -9.00 -3.32 -24.00
N TYR A 14 -10.16 -2.97 -23.44
CA TYR A 14 -10.28 -1.81 -22.55
C TYR A 14 -9.49 -1.99 -21.25
N MET A 15 -9.53 -3.19 -20.65
CA MET A 15 -8.72 -3.47 -19.45
C MET A 15 -7.23 -3.37 -19.76
N ASN A 16 -6.80 -3.93 -20.89
CA ASN A 16 -5.41 -3.89 -21.31
C ASN A 16 -4.96 -2.45 -21.63
N ASN A 17 -5.82 -1.63 -22.23
CA ASN A 17 -5.53 -0.23 -22.50
C ASN A 17 -5.39 0.60 -21.22
N ILE A 18 -6.23 0.38 -20.20
CA ILE A 18 -6.06 1.02 -18.89
C ILE A 18 -4.70 0.67 -18.26
N LEU A 19 -4.26 -0.58 -18.35
CA LEU A 19 -2.94 -0.99 -17.86
C LEU A 19 -1.79 -0.43 -18.70
N LYS A 20 -2.06 -0.10 -19.97
CA LYS A 20 -1.09 0.55 -20.86
C LYS A 20 -0.79 1.98 -20.38
N LEU A 21 -1.77 2.70 -19.84
CA LEU A 21 -1.57 4.05 -19.27
C LEU A 21 -0.48 4.04 -18.20
N PHE A 22 -0.52 3.11 -17.23
CA PHE A 22 0.58 2.97 -16.25
C PHE A 22 1.94 2.82 -16.94
N THR A 23 2.00 1.99 -17.98
CA THR A 23 3.24 1.68 -18.67
C THR A 23 3.79 2.92 -19.39
N GLU A 24 2.92 3.64 -20.10
CA GLU A 24 3.28 4.83 -20.86
C GLU A 24 3.71 5.96 -19.93
N ASP A 25 2.90 6.30 -18.94
CA ASP A 25 3.17 7.37 -17.98
C ASP A 25 4.44 7.08 -17.15
N PHE A 26 4.59 5.84 -16.66
CA PHE A 26 5.79 5.43 -15.93
C PHE A 26 7.04 5.59 -16.78
N PHE A 27 7.04 5.09 -18.03
CA PHE A 27 8.24 5.14 -18.87
C PHE A 27 8.53 6.54 -19.42
N PHE A 28 7.50 7.36 -19.63
CA PHE A 28 7.66 8.75 -20.00
C PHE A 28 8.53 9.46 -18.96
N GLU A 29 8.14 9.43 -17.69
CA GLU A 29 8.92 10.07 -16.61
C GLU A 29 10.21 9.31 -16.28
N TYR A 30 10.17 7.99 -16.22
CA TYR A 30 11.32 7.17 -15.82
C TYR A 30 12.52 7.39 -16.75
N ASN A 31 12.30 7.66 -18.03
CA ASN A 31 13.37 7.79 -19.01
C ASN A 31 14.24 9.03 -18.80
N GLU A 32 13.72 10.08 -18.16
CA GLU A 32 14.43 11.32 -17.87
C GLU A 32 15.51 11.17 -16.78
N PHE A 33 15.39 10.16 -15.92
CA PHE A 33 16.30 9.96 -14.79
C PHE A 33 17.63 9.28 -15.16
N SER A 34 18.67 9.55 -14.37
CA SER A 34 19.98 8.93 -14.55
C SER A 34 19.98 7.44 -14.22
N PRO A 35 20.99 6.66 -14.68
CA PRO A 35 21.09 5.23 -14.35
C PRO A 35 21.17 4.91 -12.85
N LYS A 36 21.64 5.86 -12.01
CA LYS A 36 21.70 5.66 -10.55
C LYS A 36 20.30 5.79 -9.94
N GLU A 37 19.59 6.85 -10.30
CA GLU A 37 18.22 7.14 -9.84
C GLU A 37 17.23 6.07 -10.30
N LYS A 38 17.35 5.64 -11.55
CA LYS A 38 16.58 4.53 -12.13
C LYS A 38 16.64 3.25 -11.29
N ARG A 39 17.74 2.97 -10.59
CA ARG A 39 17.86 1.78 -9.71
C ARG A 39 17.03 1.89 -8.45
N ILE A 40 16.83 3.11 -7.96
CA ILE A 40 16.00 3.39 -6.77
C ILE A 40 14.54 3.23 -7.17
N ILE A 41 14.12 3.90 -8.25
CA ILE A 41 12.75 3.83 -8.80
C ILE A 41 12.33 2.39 -9.10
N VAL A 42 13.21 1.59 -9.71
CA VAL A 42 12.92 0.20 -10.04
C VAL A 42 12.52 -0.65 -8.82
N LYS A 43 13.09 -0.39 -7.65
CA LYS A 43 12.73 -1.11 -6.42
C LYS A 43 11.35 -0.72 -5.89
N ALA A 44 10.84 0.44 -6.30
CA ALA A 44 9.58 1.02 -5.84
C ALA A 44 8.37 0.66 -6.72
N ILE A 45 8.61 0.10 -7.92
CA ILE A 45 7.58 -0.26 -8.91
C ILE A 45 6.33 -0.93 -8.31
N PRO A 46 6.42 -2.01 -7.49
CA PRO A 46 5.21 -2.67 -6.99
C PRO A 46 4.36 -1.74 -6.09
N TYR A 47 4.99 -0.83 -5.35
CA TYR A 47 4.30 0.11 -4.47
C TYR A 47 3.66 1.26 -5.27
N PHE A 48 4.38 1.84 -6.23
CA PHE A 48 3.82 2.86 -7.12
C PHE A 48 2.68 2.31 -7.97
N TYR A 49 2.82 1.09 -8.48
CA TYR A 49 1.75 0.42 -9.18
C TYR A 49 0.53 0.21 -8.28
N ARG A 50 0.71 -0.22 -7.03
CA ARG A 50 -0.39 -0.36 -6.07
C ARG A 50 -1.12 0.96 -5.87
N ILE A 51 -0.41 2.05 -5.61
CA ILE A 51 -1.02 3.37 -5.37
C ILE A 51 -1.76 3.81 -6.64
N TRP A 52 -1.10 3.82 -7.80
CA TRP A 52 -1.72 4.14 -9.09
C TRP A 52 -2.97 3.31 -9.38
N TYR A 53 -2.93 2.00 -9.11
CA TYR A 53 -4.05 1.09 -9.39
C TYR A 53 -5.34 1.44 -8.62
N TYR A 54 -5.18 2.09 -7.47
CA TYR A 54 -6.28 2.58 -6.63
C TYR A 54 -6.51 4.08 -6.74
N SER A 55 -5.65 4.82 -7.44
CA SER A 55 -5.82 6.23 -7.76
C SER A 55 -6.88 6.45 -8.82
N SER A 56 -7.52 7.61 -8.75
CA SER A 56 -8.47 8.04 -9.77
C SER A 56 -7.75 8.24 -11.11
N LEU A 57 -8.35 7.80 -12.21
CA LEU A 57 -7.91 8.09 -13.57
C LEU A 57 -8.25 9.54 -13.98
N VAL A 58 -9.29 10.10 -13.35
CA VAL A 58 -9.72 11.50 -13.48
C VAL A 58 -9.91 12.05 -12.08
N ASP A 59 -9.28 13.19 -11.78
CA ASP A 59 -9.26 13.74 -10.42
C ASP A 59 -10.67 13.92 -9.83
N ASN A 60 -10.81 13.60 -8.54
CA ASN A 60 -12.05 13.64 -7.76
C ASN A 60 -13.18 12.73 -8.29
N THR A 61 -12.84 11.69 -9.07
CA THR A 61 -13.82 10.69 -9.54
C THR A 61 -13.63 9.33 -8.86
N PRO A 62 -14.70 8.51 -8.75
CA PRO A 62 -14.59 7.13 -8.28
C PRO A 62 -13.89 6.18 -9.27
N LEU A 63 -13.42 6.68 -10.41
CA LEU A 63 -12.97 5.86 -11.52
C LEU A 63 -11.47 5.55 -11.39
N SER A 64 -11.14 4.49 -10.68
CA SER A 64 -9.77 3.94 -10.62
C SER A 64 -9.58 2.76 -11.57
N PRO A 65 -8.33 2.40 -11.95
CA PRO A 65 -8.06 1.17 -12.71
C PRO A 65 -8.71 -0.06 -12.08
N SER A 66 -8.62 -0.16 -10.76
CA SER A 66 -9.19 -1.26 -9.99
C SER A 66 -10.71 -1.37 -10.10
N ASN A 67 -11.42 -0.23 -10.00
CA ASN A 67 -12.87 -0.21 -10.20
C ASN A 67 -13.25 -0.52 -11.64
N PHE A 68 -12.59 0.12 -12.60
CA PHE A 68 -12.84 -0.08 -14.02
C PHE A 68 -12.74 -1.55 -14.43
N ILE A 69 -11.70 -2.24 -13.96
CA ILE A 69 -11.50 -3.67 -14.23
C ILE A 69 -12.55 -4.52 -13.51
N ASN A 70 -12.75 -4.29 -12.21
CA ASN A 70 -13.61 -5.17 -11.43
C ASN A 70 -15.10 -5.00 -11.77
N LEU A 71 -15.57 -3.82 -12.16
CA LEU A 71 -16.95 -3.61 -12.62
C LEU A 71 -17.26 -4.44 -13.87
N GLN A 72 -16.34 -4.51 -14.83
CA GLN A 72 -16.51 -5.33 -16.03
C GLN A 72 -16.52 -6.83 -15.71
N VAL A 73 -15.71 -7.28 -14.75
CA VAL A 73 -15.75 -8.66 -14.28
C VAL A 73 -17.08 -8.95 -13.59
N GLN A 74 -17.55 -8.03 -12.76
CA GLN A 74 -18.81 -8.17 -12.02
C GLN A 74 -20.02 -8.17 -12.94
N ASP A 75 -20.09 -7.28 -13.92
CA ASP A 75 -21.17 -7.22 -14.92
C ASP A 75 -21.30 -8.54 -15.68
N LYS A 76 -20.16 -9.16 -16.03
CA LYS A 76 -20.14 -10.39 -16.83
C LYS A 76 -20.27 -11.68 -16.03
N PHE A 77 -19.69 -11.75 -14.83
CA PHE A 77 -19.56 -12.99 -14.06
C PHE A 77 -20.19 -12.92 -12.66
N GLY A 78 -20.62 -11.76 -12.19
CA GLY A 78 -21.23 -11.54 -10.89
C GLY A 78 -20.26 -11.04 -9.81
N GLU A 79 -20.81 -10.66 -8.66
CA GLU A 79 -20.11 -9.90 -7.62
C GLU A 79 -19.09 -10.70 -6.78
N LYS A 80 -19.12 -12.03 -6.85
CA LYS A 80 -18.28 -12.91 -6.00
C LYS A 80 -16.82 -13.00 -6.42
N PHE A 81 -16.45 -12.31 -7.50
CA PHE A 81 -15.12 -12.38 -8.10
C PHE A 81 -14.44 -11.03 -8.01
N ARG A 82 -13.18 -11.05 -7.60
CA ARG A 82 -12.30 -9.89 -7.65
C ARG A 82 -11.07 -10.26 -8.44
N VAL A 83 -10.61 -9.36 -9.30
CA VAL A 83 -9.43 -9.57 -10.12
C VAL A 83 -8.44 -8.44 -9.89
N VAL A 84 -7.16 -8.81 -9.75
CA VAL A 84 -6.05 -7.87 -9.62
C VAL A 84 -5.00 -8.23 -10.67
N PRO A 85 -4.67 -7.33 -11.59
CA PRO A 85 -3.48 -7.46 -12.43
C PRO A 85 -2.23 -7.27 -11.58
N ILE A 86 -1.34 -8.26 -11.59
CA ILE A 86 -0.04 -8.19 -10.93
C ILE A 86 1.01 -7.76 -11.94
N ILE A 87 1.69 -6.66 -11.65
CA ILE A 87 2.77 -6.13 -12.48
C ILE A 87 4.04 -6.99 -12.36
N ASN A 88 4.63 -7.32 -13.49
CA ASN A 88 5.87 -8.08 -13.61
C ASN A 88 6.85 -7.30 -14.49
N PRO A 89 7.86 -6.65 -13.90
CA PRO A 89 8.91 -5.96 -14.64
C PRO A 89 9.77 -6.94 -15.44
N ILE A 90 10.00 -6.65 -16.72
CA ILE A 90 10.86 -7.44 -17.61
C ILE A 90 12.15 -6.68 -17.88
N TYR A 91 13.27 -7.35 -17.63
CA TYR A 91 14.61 -6.80 -17.77
C TYR A 91 15.35 -7.43 -18.94
N LYS A 92 16.04 -6.60 -19.73
CA LYS A 92 17.03 -7.02 -20.73
C LYS A 92 18.36 -6.36 -20.41
N ASN A 93 19.42 -7.15 -20.26
CA ASN A 93 20.75 -6.65 -19.87
C ASN A 93 20.70 -5.74 -18.63
N ARG A 94 19.96 -6.17 -17.58
CA ARG A 94 19.72 -5.43 -16.32
C ARG A 94 19.02 -4.07 -16.47
N THR A 95 18.49 -3.77 -17.65
CA THR A 95 17.71 -2.56 -17.92
C THR A 95 16.23 -2.94 -17.99
N LEU A 96 15.37 -2.20 -17.28
CA LEU A 96 13.93 -2.35 -17.38
C LEU A 96 13.46 -2.03 -18.81
N LYS A 97 12.61 -2.89 -19.40
CA LYS A 97 12.16 -2.73 -20.79
C LYS A 97 10.67 -2.66 -20.97
N GLU A 98 9.93 -3.48 -20.22
CA GLU A 98 8.47 -3.54 -20.33
C GLU A 98 7.88 -4.05 -19.03
N PHE A 99 6.56 -3.89 -18.90
CA PHE A 99 5.75 -4.51 -17.87
C PHE A 99 4.87 -5.59 -18.49
N LYS A 100 4.78 -6.74 -17.81
CA LYS A 100 3.75 -7.75 -18.08
C LYS A 100 2.77 -7.80 -16.93
N TYR A 101 1.49 -7.91 -17.25
CA TYR A 101 0.43 -8.00 -16.26
C TYR A 101 -0.09 -9.43 -16.19
N GLU A 102 -0.11 -9.99 -14.98
CA GLU A 102 -0.70 -11.30 -14.72
C GLU A 102 -1.96 -11.12 -13.86
N TYR A 103 -3.13 -11.35 -14.44
CA TYR A 103 -4.39 -11.29 -13.68
C TYR A 103 -4.48 -12.42 -12.65
N LYS A 104 -4.73 -12.06 -11.39
CA LYS A 104 -5.01 -12.97 -10.29
C LYS A 104 -6.46 -12.85 -9.86
N LEU A 105 -7.11 -14.00 -9.71
CA LEU A 105 -8.49 -14.11 -9.26
C LEU A 105 -8.54 -14.32 -7.75
N PHE A 106 -9.40 -13.55 -7.10
CA PHE A 106 -9.68 -13.61 -5.67
C PHE A 106 -11.13 -14.08 -5.48
N THR A 107 -11.26 -15.15 -4.70
CA THR A 107 -12.53 -15.69 -4.21
C THR A 107 -12.29 -16.22 -2.80
N ILE A 108 -13.36 -16.45 -2.03
CA ILE A 108 -13.25 -17.07 -0.71
C ILE A 108 -12.67 -18.49 -0.81
N ASP A 109 -13.14 -19.29 -1.76
CA ASP A 109 -12.74 -20.69 -1.89
C ASP A 109 -11.31 -20.84 -2.42
N ASN A 110 -10.90 -19.95 -3.34
CA ASN A 110 -9.58 -19.93 -3.94
C ASN A 110 -8.95 -18.54 -3.77
N HIS A 111 -8.40 -18.30 -2.58
CA HIS A 111 -7.80 -17.02 -2.22
C HIS A 111 -6.26 -17.08 -2.33
N PRO A 112 -5.61 -16.25 -3.16
CA PRO A 112 -4.16 -16.27 -3.37
C PRO A 112 -3.32 -16.20 -2.09
N VAL A 113 -3.70 -15.35 -1.12
CA VAL A 113 -3.01 -15.26 0.18
C VAL A 113 -2.99 -16.60 0.95
N LEU A 114 -4.03 -17.44 0.85
CA LEU A 114 -4.03 -18.74 1.54
C LEU A 114 -3.06 -19.72 0.88
N GLU A 115 -2.92 -19.66 -0.45
CA GLU A 115 -1.93 -20.43 -1.20
C GLU A 115 -0.51 -19.96 -0.84
N ASP A 116 -0.29 -18.64 -0.79
CA ASP A 116 0.99 -18.05 -0.43
C ASP A 116 1.40 -18.32 1.02
N ILE A 117 0.47 -18.29 1.99
CA ILE A 117 0.75 -18.67 3.38
C ILE A 117 1.19 -20.12 3.45
N LYS A 118 0.55 -21.02 2.70
CA LYS A 118 0.95 -22.44 2.66
C LYS A 118 2.38 -22.59 2.13
N LEU A 119 2.68 -21.95 0.99
CA LEU A 119 4.01 -21.97 0.37
C LEU A 119 5.07 -21.35 1.30
N PHE A 120 4.74 -20.24 1.96
CA PHE A 120 5.59 -19.58 2.94
C PHE A 120 5.92 -20.49 4.12
N LEU A 121 4.92 -21.16 4.68
CA LEU A 121 5.12 -22.09 5.78
C LEU A 121 6.00 -23.24 5.32
N GLU A 122 5.71 -23.88 4.17
CA GLU A 122 6.53 -24.93 3.58
C GLU A 122 8.01 -24.52 3.46
N TYR A 123 8.28 -23.29 3.04
CA TYR A 123 9.64 -22.72 2.99
C TYR A 123 10.31 -22.60 4.38
N CYS A 124 9.53 -22.37 5.43
CA CYS A 124 10.01 -22.30 6.81
C CYS A 124 10.31 -23.68 7.44
N SER A 125 10.30 -24.77 6.67
CA SER A 125 10.61 -26.13 7.12
C SER A 125 11.89 -26.67 6.45
N PRO A 126 12.82 -27.30 7.20
CA PRO A 126 12.74 -27.57 8.64
C PRO A 126 12.91 -26.32 9.50
N ASP A 127 13.61 -25.29 8.99
CA ASP A 127 13.82 -24.00 9.63
C ASP A 127 14.35 -22.94 8.64
N VAL A 128 14.27 -21.67 9.02
CA VAL A 128 14.63 -20.51 8.17
C VAL A 128 15.35 -19.42 8.97
N GLY A 129 16.23 -18.67 8.29
CA GLY A 129 17.02 -17.59 8.89
C GLY A 129 16.16 -16.36 9.16
N ILE A 130 16.22 -15.85 10.39
CA ILE A 130 15.54 -14.62 10.79
C ILE A 130 16.52 -13.64 11.43
N ASP A 131 16.13 -12.38 11.54
CA ASP A 131 16.81 -11.38 12.36
C ASP A 131 16.33 -11.41 13.82
N GLU A 132 16.85 -10.51 14.64
CA GLU A 132 16.53 -10.43 16.08
C GLU A 132 15.03 -10.12 16.30
N SER A 133 14.46 -9.27 15.45
CA SER A 133 13.04 -8.91 15.48
C SER A 133 12.15 -10.10 15.09
N GLY A 134 12.70 -11.04 14.33
CA GLY A 134 12.06 -12.27 13.89
C GLY A 134 11.68 -12.27 12.41
N LEU A 135 12.02 -11.22 11.66
CA LEU A 135 11.77 -11.14 10.23
C LEU A 135 12.77 -11.99 9.46
N LEU A 136 12.35 -12.55 8.33
CA LEU A 136 13.24 -13.32 7.44
C LEU A 136 14.47 -12.51 7.02
N LEU A 137 15.66 -13.12 7.03
CA LEU A 137 16.88 -12.49 6.50
C LEU A 137 16.73 -12.15 5.02
N GLU A 138 17.48 -11.15 4.54
CA GLU A 138 17.38 -10.68 3.15
C GLU A 138 17.58 -11.80 2.12
N GLU A 139 18.57 -12.67 2.34
CA GLU A 139 18.83 -13.83 1.50
C GLU A 139 17.66 -14.82 1.44
N GLU A 140 16.90 -14.96 2.53
CA GLU A 140 15.73 -15.83 2.59
C GLU A 140 14.53 -15.19 1.89
N ARG A 141 14.33 -13.88 2.08
CA ARG A 141 13.29 -13.13 1.37
C ARG A 141 13.51 -13.20 -0.15
N ASN A 142 14.74 -13.02 -0.62
CA ASN A 142 15.09 -13.05 -2.04
C ASN A 142 14.84 -14.42 -2.71
N LYS A 143 14.90 -15.52 -1.95
CA LYS A 143 14.64 -16.87 -2.46
C LYS A 143 13.15 -17.18 -2.62
N ILE A 144 12.30 -16.63 -1.75
CA ILE A 144 10.86 -16.94 -1.75
C ILE A 144 10.01 -15.92 -2.53
N ILE A 145 10.40 -14.65 -2.56
CA ILE A 145 9.61 -13.54 -3.12
C ILE A 145 9.08 -13.80 -4.54
N ASN A 146 9.88 -14.43 -5.40
CA ASN A 146 9.51 -14.70 -6.80
C ASN A 146 8.47 -15.82 -6.97
N LYS A 147 8.21 -16.59 -5.92
CA LYS A 147 7.22 -17.70 -5.92
C LYS A 147 5.86 -17.27 -5.37
N LEU A 148 5.77 -16.10 -4.76
CA LEU A 148 4.56 -15.56 -4.15
C LEU A 148 3.74 -14.77 -5.18
N THR A 149 2.46 -14.55 -4.87
CA THR A 149 1.56 -13.73 -5.69
C THR A 149 2.08 -12.31 -5.86
N PHE A 150 2.43 -11.64 -4.76
CA PHE A 150 2.99 -10.28 -4.77
C PHE A 150 4.51 -10.35 -4.60
N LYS A 151 5.24 -9.89 -5.60
CA LYS A 151 6.70 -9.98 -5.67
C LYS A 151 7.38 -8.78 -5.03
N GLU A 152 6.99 -8.48 -3.78
CA GLU A 152 7.50 -7.36 -3.01
C GLU A 152 7.92 -7.77 -1.59
N ILE A 153 8.90 -7.06 -1.04
CA ILE A 153 9.51 -7.41 0.25
C ILE A 153 8.47 -7.29 1.39
N PHE A 154 7.59 -6.29 1.32
CA PHE A 154 6.56 -6.08 2.33
C PHE A 154 5.53 -7.20 2.38
N TYR A 155 5.26 -7.87 1.26
CA TYR A 155 4.36 -9.01 1.26
C TYR A 155 4.97 -10.19 2.06
N VAL A 156 6.29 -10.41 1.95
CA VAL A 156 7.00 -11.41 2.77
C VAL A 156 6.95 -11.03 4.25
N THR A 157 7.13 -9.74 4.58
CA THR A 157 6.98 -9.22 5.95
C THR A 157 5.56 -9.42 6.47
N PHE A 158 4.54 -9.17 5.64
CA PHE A 158 3.14 -9.43 5.95
C PHE A 158 2.91 -10.91 6.29
N LEU A 159 3.32 -11.84 5.43
CA LEU A 159 3.18 -13.28 5.68
C LEU A 159 3.89 -13.71 6.96
N THR A 160 5.09 -13.16 7.22
CA THR A 160 5.86 -13.42 8.45
C THR A 160 5.10 -12.97 9.69
N ASN A 161 4.59 -11.74 9.70
CA ASN A 161 3.87 -11.17 10.84
C ASN A 161 2.55 -11.93 11.12
N ILE A 162 1.83 -12.34 10.07
CA ILE A 162 0.63 -13.16 10.21
C ILE A 162 0.96 -14.54 10.73
N ALA A 163 2.03 -15.17 10.23
CA ALA A 163 2.44 -16.49 10.68
C ALA A 163 2.84 -16.49 12.17
N TYR A 164 3.52 -15.46 12.68
CA TYR A 164 3.79 -15.32 14.11
C TYR A 164 2.52 -15.07 14.92
N GLU A 165 1.66 -14.14 14.48
CA GLU A 165 0.46 -13.78 15.24
C GLU A 165 -0.53 -14.95 15.36
N LEU A 166 -0.58 -15.81 14.35
CA LEU A 166 -1.36 -17.05 14.34
C LEU A 166 -0.61 -18.25 14.96
N ASN A 167 0.61 -18.05 15.46
CA ASN A 167 1.49 -19.11 16.00
C ASN A 167 1.75 -20.27 15.02
N LEU A 168 1.76 -19.99 13.72
CA LEU A 168 2.08 -20.95 12.65
C LEU A 168 3.59 -21.16 12.50
N ILE A 169 4.39 -20.19 12.92
CA ILE A 169 5.84 -20.30 13.07
C ILE A 169 6.25 -19.94 14.49
N LYS A 170 7.42 -20.43 14.92
CA LYS A 170 8.02 -20.14 16.23
C LYS A 170 9.53 -19.96 16.12
N LYS A 171 10.10 -19.11 16.96
CA LYS A 171 11.57 -18.95 17.08
C LYS A 171 12.18 -20.22 17.66
N MET A 172 13.32 -20.64 17.11
CA MET A 172 14.11 -21.77 17.58
C MET A 172 15.22 -21.28 18.52
N PRO A 173 15.55 -22.02 19.59
CA PRO A 173 16.81 -21.83 20.30
C PRO A 173 17.99 -22.08 19.34
N SER A 174 18.90 -21.13 19.20
CA SER A 174 20.04 -21.21 18.29
C SER A 174 21.23 -20.41 18.85
N ILE A 175 22.45 -20.88 18.60
CA ILE A 175 23.69 -20.22 19.09
C ILE A 175 24.30 -19.44 17.92
N GLY A 176 24.52 -18.13 18.11
CA GLY A 176 25.17 -17.27 17.12
C GLY A 176 24.34 -16.94 15.87
N THR A 177 23.08 -17.37 15.82
CA THR A 177 22.13 -17.11 14.74
C THR A 177 20.71 -17.16 15.27
N TYR A 178 19.76 -16.53 14.57
CA TYR A 178 18.33 -16.62 14.88
C TYR A 178 17.64 -17.43 13.78
N ARG A 179 16.82 -18.39 14.20
CA ARG A 179 16.09 -19.29 13.30
C ARG A 179 14.62 -19.36 13.70
N ALA A 180 13.73 -19.56 12.74
CA ALA A 180 12.33 -19.91 12.98
C ALA A 180 11.99 -21.22 12.27
N MET A 181 10.98 -21.93 12.78
CA MET A 181 10.41 -23.11 12.12
C MET A 181 8.90 -23.09 12.15
N GLN A 182 8.27 -23.92 11.31
CA GLN A 182 6.84 -24.19 11.42
C GLN A 182 6.45 -24.78 12.78
N ASN A 183 5.28 -24.39 13.27
CA ASN A 183 4.58 -25.08 14.35
C ASN A 183 3.53 -26.02 13.76
N LEU A 184 3.94 -27.26 13.44
CA LEU A 184 3.14 -28.24 12.69
C LEU A 184 1.71 -28.45 13.24
N ASN A 185 1.53 -28.46 14.56
CA ASN A 185 0.21 -28.64 15.16
C ASN A 185 -0.73 -27.49 14.79
N ASN A 186 -0.27 -26.25 14.97
CA ASN A 186 -1.05 -25.05 14.65
C ASN A 186 -1.27 -24.90 13.15
N VAL A 187 -0.28 -25.28 12.33
CA VAL A 187 -0.40 -25.31 10.87
C VAL A 187 -1.51 -26.27 10.43
N ASN A 188 -1.48 -27.51 10.95
CA ASN A 188 -2.50 -28.51 10.64
C ASN A 188 -3.89 -28.08 11.11
N GLU A 189 -4.00 -27.50 12.31
CA GLU A 189 -5.26 -26.96 12.84
C GLU A 189 -5.79 -25.84 11.94
N PHE A 190 -4.96 -24.86 11.60
CA PHE A 190 -5.35 -23.73 10.75
C PHE A 190 -5.87 -24.18 9.39
N PHE A 191 -5.16 -25.07 8.71
CA PHE A 191 -5.58 -25.56 7.39
C PHE A 191 -6.74 -26.56 7.43
N SER A 192 -7.12 -27.08 8.60
CA SER A 192 -8.34 -27.88 8.79
C SER A 192 -9.62 -27.03 8.86
N LEU A 193 -9.51 -25.72 9.10
CA LEU A 193 -10.63 -24.80 9.16
C LEU A 193 -11.23 -24.58 7.75
N SER A 194 -12.47 -24.09 7.70
CA SER A 194 -13.05 -23.60 6.44
C SER A 194 -12.26 -22.39 5.91
N LYS A 195 -12.36 -22.11 4.61
CA LYS A 195 -11.66 -20.97 3.99
C LYS A 195 -12.09 -19.62 4.58
N ILE A 196 -13.38 -19.47 4.88
CA ILE A 196 -13.91 -18.30 5.58
C ILE A 196 -13.24 -18.13 6.94
N GLU A 197 -13.14 -19.20 7.73
CA GLU A 197 -12.52 -19.15 9.06
C GLU A 197 -11.01 -18.88 8.99
N GLN A 198 -10.30 -19.45 8.00
CA GLN A 198 -8.90 -19.13 7.74
C GLN A 198 -8.71 -17.63 7.47
N LEU A 199 -9.53 -17.04 6.59
CA LEU A 199 -9.47 -15.63 6.24
C LEU A 199 -9.86 -14.72 7.41
N LYS A 200 -10.89 -15.07 8.19
CA LYS A 200 -11.27 -14.34 9.41
C LYS A 200 -10.15 -14.33 10.45
N LYS A 201 -9.46 -15.46 10.65
CA LYS A 201 -8.29 -15.52 11.54
C LYS A 201 -7.16 -14.62 11.02
N ILE A 202 -6.91 -14.59 9.71
CA ILE A 202 -5.92 -13.67 9.11
C ILE A 202 -6.32 -12.21 9.37
N VAL A 203 -7.58 -11.82 9.17
CA VAL A 203 -8.05 -10.46 9.49
C VAL A 203 -7.83 -10.13 10.96
N ALA A 204 -8.19 -11.02 11.87
CA ALA A 204 -7.96 -10.81 13.31
C ALA A 204 -6.47 -10.62 13.64
N ALA A 205 -5.58 -11.37 12.96
CA ALA A 205 -4.14 -11.22 13.09
C ALA A 205 -3.62 -9.87 12.54
N ILE A 206 -4.12 -9.42 11.39
CA ILE A 206 -3.83 -8.10 10.81
C ILE A 206 -4.18 -7.00 11.82
N ILE A 207 -5.43 -7.01 12.31
CA ILE A 207 -5.93 -6.02 13.27
C ILE A 207 -5.13 -6.05 14.57
N SER A 208 -4.75 -7.23 15.05
CA SER A 208 -3.94 -7.40 16.25
C SER A 208 -2.54 -6.79 16.07
N ASN A 209 -1.87 -7.05 14.95
CA ASN A 209 -0.56 -6.50 14.64
C ASN A 209 -0.60 -4.97 14.49
N ALA A 210 -1.56 -4.45 13.72
CA ALA A 210 -1.75 -3.01 13.56
C ALA A 210 -2.02 -2.30 14.90
N SER A 211 -2.89 -2.89 15.74
CA SER A 211 -3.18 -2.36 17.08
C SER A 211 -1.92 -2.28 17.94
N LYS A 212 -1.07 -3.32 17.95
CA LYS A 212 0.20 -3.31 18.71
C LYS A 212 1.11 -2.17 18.26
N ILE A 213 1.27 -1.98 16.96
CA ILE A 213 2.17 -0.97 16.38
C ILE A 213 1.63 0.44 16.63
N LEU A 214 0.33 0.67 16.38
CA LEU A 214 -0.30 1.96 16.65
C LEU A 214 -0.24 2.32 18.15
N LEU A 215 -0.43 1.35 19.05
CA LEU A 215 -0.31 1.60 20.50
C LEU A 215 1.13 1.82 20.96
N GLN A 216 2.13 1.34 20.22
CA GLN A 216 3.54 1.63 20.48
C GLN A 216 3.88 3.06 20.02
N SER A 217 3.43 3.47 18.83
CA SER A 217 3.70 4.80 18.27
C SER A 217 2.82 5.91 18.89
N PHE A 218 1.59 5.59 19.26
CA PHE A 218 0.57 6.52 19.78
C PHE A 218 0.02 6.02 21.14
N ASN A 219 0.91 5.83 22.10
CA ASN A 219 0.63 5.18 23.40
C ASN A 219 -0.35 5.95 24.32
N PHE A 220 -0.77 7.15 23.93
CA PHE A 220 -1.62 8.07 24.68
C PHE A 220 -3.13 7.90 24.40
N ASP A 221 -3.54 7.24 23.31
CA ASP A 221 -4.96 6.90 23.05
C ASP A 221 -5.17 5.40 22.83
N ARG A 222 -5.26 4.67 23.94
CA ARG A 222 -5.48 3.22 23.91
C ARG A 222 -6.85 2.81 23.36
N SER A 223 -7.83 3.71 23.41
CA SER A 223 -9.20 3.41 23.02
C SER A 223 -9.34 3.39 21.49
N THR A 224 -8.83 4.43 20.83
CA THR A 224 -8.89 4.60 19.37
C THR A 224 -8.12 3.50 18.63
N PHE A 225 -7.00 3.05 19.17
CA PHE A 225 -6.15 2.03 18.53
C PHE A 225 -6.31 0.62 19.11
N SER A 226 -7.37 0.40 19.89
CA SER A 226 -7.71 -0.95 20.35
C SER A 226 -8.10 -1.86 19.18
N LYS A 227 -7.88 -3.17 19.31
CA LYS A 227 -8.31 -4.16 18.30
C LYS A 227 -9.79 -4.01 17.94
N LYS A 228 -10.63 -3.73 18.95
CA LYS A 228 -12.06 -3.52 18.76
C LYS A 228 -12.34 -2.29 17.90
N ALA A 229 -11.76 -1.14 18.25
CA ALA A 229 -11.96 0.10 17.50
C ALA A 229 -11.45 -0.02 16.06
N LEU A 230 -10.29 -0.65 15.85
CA LEU A 230 -9.76 -0.90 14.51
C LEU A 230 -10.62 -1.88 13.71
N PHE A 231 -11.19 -2.91 14.34
CA PHE A 231 -12.13 -3.80 13.66
C PHE A 231 -13.42 -3.06 13.29
N GLU A 232 -13.95 -2.23 14.19
CA GLU A 232 -15.14 -1.40 13.97
C GLU A 232 -14.94 -0.37 12.85
N LEU A 233 -13.71 0.11 12.61
CA LEU A 233 -13.39 0.98 11.47
C LEU A 233 -13.83 0.35 10.13
N PHE A 234 -13.66 -0.97 9.99
CA PHE A 234 -14.02 -1.72 8.79
C PHE A 234 -15.46 -2.24 8.79
N SER A 235 -16.29 -1.83 9.76
CA SER A 235 -17.72 -2.16 9.76
C SER A 235 -18.52 -1.37 8.72
N ASN A 236 -17.94 -0.32 8.15
CA ASN A 236 -18.51 0.53 7.10
C ASN A 236 -17.38 1.14 6.26
N SER A 237 -17.69 1.61 5.06
CA SER A 237 -16.80 2.49 4.30
C SER A 237 -16.47 3.76 5.07
N GLN A 238 -15.23 4.26 4.92
CA GLN A 238 -14.71 5.37 5.71
C GLN A 238 -14.08 6.46 4.84
N ASN A 239 -14.27 7.71 5.26
CA ASN A 239 -13.41 8.83 4.87
C ASN A 239 -12.23 8.88 5.86
N LEU A 240 -11.06 8.45 5.41
CA LEU A 240 -9.87 8.35 6.25
C LEU A 240 -9.21 9.71 6.51
N ASN A 241 -9.41 10.71 5.64
CA ASN A 241 -8.98 12.08 5.90
C ASN A 241 -9.74 12.64 7.12
N GLU A 242 -11.07 12.45 7.16
CA GLU A 242 -11.90 12.88 8.29
C GLU A 242 -11.58 12.09 9.57
N TYR A 243 -11.34 10.78 9.44
CA TYR A 243 -10.92 9.93 10.55
C TYR A 243 -9.61 10.43 11.17
N SER A 244 -8.60 10.69 10.33
CA SER A 244 -7.30 11.22 10.75
C SER A 244 -7.44 12.59 11.40
N TYR A 245 -8.21 13.49 10.80
CA TYR A 245 -8.48 14.82 11.37
C TYR A 245 -9.09 14.72 12.77
N LYS A 246 -10.08 13.86 12.97
CA LYS A 246 -10.70 13.63 14.29
C LYS A 246 -9.68 13.11 15.31
N ILE A 247 -8.75 12.28 14.91
CA ILE A 247 -7.68 11.76 15.76
C ILE A 247 -6.71 12.90 16.14
N PHE A 248 -6.16 13.63 15.17
CA PHE A 248 -5.19 14.71 15.45
C PHE A 248 -5.80 15.86 16.25
N LYS A 249 -7.08 16.18 16.02
CA LYS A 249 -7.80 17.16 16.82
C LYS A 249 -7.90 16.77 18.30
N LYS A 250 -8.03 15.48 18.64
CA LYS A 250 -7.99 15.02 20.04
C LYS A 250 -6.64 15.29 20.71
N PHE A 251 -5.58 15.44 19.92
CA PHE A 251 -4.22 15.70 20.40
C PHE A 251 -3.88 17.19 20.44
N ASN A 252 -4.87 18.07 20.24
CA ASN A 252 -4.67 19.52 20.12
C ASN A 252 -3.68 19.89 19.00
N ILE A 253 -3.55 19.02 18.02
CA ILE A 253 -2.73 19.22 16.84
C ILE A 253 -3.68 19.79 15.78
N ASP A 254 -3.69 21.11 15.63
CA ASP A 254 -4.44 21.79 14.57
C ASP A 254 -3.67 21.71 13.26
N ILE A 255 -3.77 20.53 12.66
CA ILE A 255 -3.26 20.26 11.35
C ILE A 255 -4.37 20.59 10.36
N ASP A 256 -4.18 21.66 9.60
CA ASP A 256 -4.84 21.75 8.30
C ASP A 256 -4.19 20.73 7.37
N ILE A 257 -4.86 19.59 7.17
CA ILE A 257 -4.38 18.47 6.35
C ILE A 257 -4.10 18.92 4.91
N SER A 258 -4.83 19.92 4.39
CA SER A 258 -4.57 20.45 3.05
C SER A 258 -3.22 21.18 2.98
N SER A 259 -2.84 21.86 4.05
CA SER A 259 -1.53 22.49 4.18
C SER A 259 -0.39 21.50 4.50
N LEU A 260 -0.69 20.31 5.03
CA LEU A 260 0.31 19.22 5.15
C LEU A 260 0.70 18.66 3.81
N SER A 261 -0.27 18.44 2.92
CA SER A 261 0.05 17.97 1.58
C SER A 261 0.95 18.97 0.87
N GLU A 262 0.71 20.27 1.04
CA GLU A 262 1.63 21.27 0.49
C GLU A 262 3.01 21.23 1.14
N LEU A 263 3.13 20.98 2.44
CA LEU A 263 4.43 20.95 3.13
C LEU A 263 5.21 19.63 2.95
N LEU A 264 4.51 18.52 2.79
CA LEU A 264 5.10 17.20 2.52
C LEU A 264 5.45 17.02 1.05
N PHE A 265 4.77 17.77 0.17
CA PHE A 265 4.78 17.52 -1.26
C PHE A 265 5.07 18.74 -2.15
N LYS A 266 5.36 19.94 -1.60
CA LYS A 266 6.05 21.00 -2.34
C LYS A 266 7.51 21.10 -1.91
N PRO A 267 8.44 21.41 -2.82
CA PRO A 267 9.77 21.85 -2.44
C PRO A 267 9.63 23.14 -1.62
N ILE A 268 9.93 23.08 -0.33
CA ILE A 268 9.98 24.24 0.56
C ILE A 268 11.43 24.72 0.58
N SER A 269 11.68 26.02 0.44
CA SER A 269 13.05 26.55 0.58
C SER A 269 13.56 26.38 2.01
N GLU A 270 14.88 26.29 2.21
CA GLU A 270 15.50 26.26 3.56
C GLU A 270 14.96 27.40 4.44
N SER A 271 14.83 28.59 3.86
CA SER A 271 14.35 29.80 4.53
C SER A 271 12.89 29.72 5.01
N GLU A 272 12.07 28.85 4.42
CA GLU A 272 10.67 28.64 4.76
C GLU A 272 10.48 27.54 5.79
N ILE A 273 11.34 26.52 5.80
CA ILE A 273 11.34 25.47 6.83
C ILE A 273 11.58 26.08 8.22
N TYR A 274 12.56 27.00 8.33
CA TYR A 274 12.84 27.70 9.60
C TYR A 274 11.70 28.61 10.09
N LYS A 275 10.70 28.90 9.24
CA LYS A 275 9.49 29.66 9.61
C LYS A 275 8.35 28.77 10.08
N ILE A 276 8.46 27.44 9.93
CA ILE A 276 7.44 26.50 10.40
C ILE A 276 7.55 26.37 11.92
N PRO A 277 6.47 26.63 12.69
CA PRO A 277 6.49 26.41 14.13
C PRO A 277 6.77 24.94 14.46
N GLU A 278 7.57 24.69 15.49
CA GLU A 278 7.98 23.35 15.92
C GLU A 278 6.78 22.40 16.15
N GLU A 279 5.70 22.90 16.73
CA GLU A 279 4.45 22.16 16.94
C GLU A 279 3.83 21.65 15.63
N ARG A 280 3.91 22.47 14.56
CA ARG A 280 3.42 22.10 13.22
C ARG A 280 4.32 21.05 12.59
N PHE A 281 5.63 21.12 12.82
CA PHE A 281 6.59 20.11 12.39
C PHE A 281 6.35 18.75 13.05
N PHE A 282 6.12 18.75 14.36
CA PHE A 282 5.76 17.54 15.10
C PHE A 282 4.43 16.93 14.61
N GLY A 283 3.44 17.78 14.34
CA GLY A 283 2.18 17.37 13.73
C GLY A 283 2.37 16.67 12.36
N ILE A 284 3.20 17.24 11.49
CA ILE A 284 3.56 16.63 10.19
C ILE A 284 4.17 15.24 10.40
N ALA A 285 5.18 15.13 11.27
CA ALA A 285 5.86 13.86 11.51
C ALA A 285 4.91 12.76 12.04
N LEU A 286 4.01 13.12 12.96
CA LEU A 286 2.99 12.20 13.46
C LEU A 286 2.00 11.79 12.37
N SER A 287 1.62 12.72 11.48
CA SER A 287 0.72 12.42 10.36
C SER A 287 1.32 11.45 9.36
N VAL A 288 2.61 11.59 9.05
CA VAL A 288 3.34 10.67 8.16
C VAL A 288 3.46 9.29 8.81
N GLU A 289 3.79 9.24 10.10
CA GLU A 289 3.89 7.96 10.83
C GLU A 289 2.54 7.26 10.91
N PHE A 290 1.48 8.01 11.20
CA PHE A 290 0.11 7.47 11.23
C PHE A 290 -0.30 6.95 9.85
N SER A 291 -0.06 7.73 8.81
CA SER A 291 -0.35 7.39 7.42
C SER A 291 0.36 6.10 7.00
N PHE A 292 1.66 6.01 7.29
CA PHE A 292 2.46 4.82 7.05
C PHE A 292 1.88 3.59 7.76
N ILE A 293 1.60 3.68 9.06
CA ILE A 293 1.12 2.53 9.83
C ILE A 293 -0.27 2.08 9.35
N MET A 294 -1.17 3.03 9.10
CA MET A 294 -2.51 2.75 8.59
C MET A 294 -2.45 2.04 7.23
N ASP A 295 -1.63 2.51 6.29
CA ASP A 295 -1.53 1.85 4.99
C ASP A 295 -0.82 0.49 5.08
N ALA A 296 0.40 0.46 5.63
CA ALA A 296 1.25 -0.74 5.62
C ALA A 296 0.67 -1.92 6.42
N TYR A 297 -0.03 -1.64 7.53
CA TYR A 297 -0.51 -2.69 8.45
C TYR A 297 -2.02 -2.90 8.42
N LEU A 298 -2.81 -2.04 7.76
CA LEU A 298 -4.25 -2.23 7.61
C LEU A 298 -4.71 -2.17 6.16
N LEU A 299 -4.53 -1.03 5.47
CA LEU A 299 -5.17 -0.81 4.16
C LEU A 299 -4.58 -1.67 3.06
N THR A 300 -3.25 -1.76 2.95
CA THR A 300 -2.60 -2.63 1.96
C THR A 300 -2.90 -4.11 2.24
N PRO A 301 -2.79 -4.64 3.48
CA PRO A 301 -3.18 -6.01 3.79
C PRO A 301 -4.64 -6.34 3.50
N LEU A 302 -5.60 -5.53 3.97
CA LEU A 302 -7.02 -5.79 3.78
C LEU A 302 -7.49 -5.46 2.36
N GLY A 303 -6.83 -4.51 1.71
CA GLY A 303 -7.16 -4.01 0.39
C GLY A 303 -6.43 -4.74 -0.72
N HIS A 304 -5.15 -4.46 -0.90
CA HIS A 304 -4.39 -5.02 -2.02
C HIS A 304 -4.18 -6.54 -1.90
N TYR A 305 -3.82 -7.05 -0.72
CA TYR A 305 -3.52 -8.48 -0.57
C TYR A 305 -4.77 -9.34 -0.42
N LEU A 306 -5.77 -8.89 0.34
CA LEU A 306 -6.98 -9.68 0.62
C LEU A 306 -8.20 -9.30 -0.24
N GLN A 307 -8.19 -8.13 -0.88
CA GLN A 307 -9.32 -7.62 -1.67
C GLN A 307 -10.63 -7.56 -0.87
N PHE A 308 -10.58 -7.34 0.46
CA PHE A 308 -11.75 -7.16 1.32
C PHE A 308 -12.20 -5.71 1.40
N ILE A 309 -11.27 -4.79 1.25
CA ILE A 309 -11.58 -3.38 1.03
C ILE A 309 -11.03 -2.91 -0.31
N GLN A 310 -11.56 -1.81 -0.80
CA GLN A 310 -11.10 -1.10 -1.98
C GLN A 310 -10.53 0.23 -1.49
N PRO A 311 -9.19 0.39 -1.39
CA PRO A 311 -8.57 1.69 -1.11
C PRO A 311 -8.92 2.72 -2.21
N ILE A 312 -9.02 3.99 -1.81
CA ILE A 312 -9.46 5.08 -2.68
C ILE A 312 -8.51 6.27 -2.52
N TYR A 313 -7.79 6.61 -3.59
CA TYR A 313 -7.08 7.88 -3.70
C TYR A 313 -7.85 8.78 -4.68
N ASN A 314 -8.18 9.98 -4.23
CA ASN A 314 -9.05 10.90 -4.98
C ASN A 314 -8.33 11.62 -6.12
N ASN A 315 -7.00 11.57 -6.16
CA ASN A 315 -6.18 12.24 -7.15
C ASN A 315 -5.48 11.21 -8.02
N ARG A 316 -5.17 11.62 -9.26
CA ARG A 316 -4.25 10.91 -10.15
C ARG A 316 -2.89 10.72 -9.48
N PHE A 317 -2.25 9.62 -9.83
CA PHE A 317 -0.90 9.35 -9.37
C PHE A 317 0.10 10.13 -10.22
N ASP A 318 0.92 10.95 -9.58
CA ASP A 318 1.97 11.73 -10.23
C ASP A 318 3.31 10.97 -10.16
N PHE A 319 3.76 10.46 -11.31
CA PHE A 319 5.00 9.69 -11.41
C PHE A 319 6.24 10.56 -11.21
N LEU A 320 6.32 11.73 -11.87
CA LEU A 320 7.48 12.62 -11.79
C LEU A 320 7.71 13.01 -10.34
N PHE A 321 6.66 13.53 -9.71
CA PHE A 321 6.69 13.92 -8.31
C PHE A 321 7.10 12.76 -7.39
N SER A 322 6.49 11.58 -7.58
CA SER A 322 6.81 10.40 -6.76
C SER A 322 8.25 9.92 -6.94
N PHE A 323 8.82 10.03 -8.14
CA PHE A 323 10.20 9.65 -8.42
C PHE A 323 11.18 10.63 -7.79
N GLU A 324 10.94 11.93 -7.94
CA GLU A 324 11.77 12.98 -7.34
C GLU A 324 11.81 12.84 -5.82
N GLN A 325 10.65 12.66 -5.17
CA GLN A 325 10.59 12.46 -3.72
C GLN A 325 11.37 11.22 -3.27
N LEU A 326 11.29 10.13 -4.02
CA LEU A 326 12.01 8.91 -3.71
C LEU A 326 13.53 9.10 -3.82
N ILE A 327 14.00 9.81 -4.84
CA ILE A 327 15.41 10.11 -5.05
C ILE A 327 15.93 11.04 -3.96
N GLN A 328 15.19 12.11 -3.65
CA GLN A 328 15.59 13.03 -2.59
C GLN A 328 15.65 12.35 -1.22
N ALA A 329 14.71 11.46 -0.94
CA ALA A 329 14.74 10.66 0.28
C ALA A 329 15.96 9.73 0.33
N ASP A 330 16.35 9.10 -0.78
CA ASP A 330 17.54 8.24 -0.84
C ASP A 330 18.84 9.04 -0.61
N ILE A 331 18.98 10.19 -1.28
CA ILE A 331 20.10 11.12 -1.10
C ILE A 331 20.20 11.55 0.37
N SER A 332 19.06 11.86 0.99
CA SER A 332 18.96 12.33 2.37
C SER A 332 19.03 11.20 3.41
N ASN A 333 19.16 9.93 3.00
CA ASN A 333 19.11 8.75 3.86
C ASN A 333 17.82 8.65 4.71
N ILE A 334 16.70 9.12 4.16
CA ILE A 334 15.38 9.00 4.76
C ILE A 334 14.82 7.60 4.45
N PRO A 335 14.17 6.93 5.41
CA PRO A 335 13.54 5.63 5.15
C PRO A 335 12.49 5.70 4.03
N LEU A 336 12.84 5.15 2.86
CA LEU A 336 11.98 5.14 1.65
C LEU A 336 10.63 4.44 1.86
N ILE A 337 10.57 3.54 2.83
CA ILE A 337 9.36 2.82 3.23
C ILE A 337 8.14 3.74 3.46
N LYS A 338 8.35 4.95 3.98
CA LYS A 338 7.28 5.90 4.24
C LYS A 338 6.68 6.50 2.95
N LEU A 339 7.42 6.45 1.85
CA LEU A 339 6.94 6.84 0.52
C LEU A 339 6.26 5.68 -0.21
N TYR A 340 6.54 4.44 0.20
CA TYR A 340 5.90 3.24 -0.36
C TYR A 340 4.50 3.01 0.21
N PHE A 341 4.15 3.64 1.32
CA PHE A 341 2.89 3.44 2.03
C PHE A 341 2.32 4.77 2.44
N ILE A 342 1.29 5.20 1.72
CA ILE A 342 0.61 6.46 1.89
C ILE A 342 -0.86 6.12 2.09
N MET A 343 -1.44 6.58 3.19
CA MET A 343 -2.83 6.28 3.50
C MET A 343 -3.77 6.81 2.42
N ALA A 344 -4.63 5.93 1.92
CA ALA A 344 -5.72 6.29 1.02
C ALA A 344 -6.67 7.32 1.66
N ASN A 345 -7.36 8.12 0.84
CA ASN A 345 -8.33 9.11 1.32
C ASN A 345 -9.58 8.46 1.93
N GLY A 346 -9.89 7.24 1.47
CA GLY A 346 -11.00 6.44 1.99
C GLY A 346 -10.89 4.99 1.54
N PHE A 347 -11.90 4.20 1.88
CA PHE A 347 -12.07 2.87 1.32
C PHE A 347 -13.54 2.46 1.27
N ASP A 348 -13.85 1.54 0.35
CA ASP A 348 -15.12 0.80 0.29
C ASP A 348 -14.97 -0.66 0.67
N ILE A 349 -16.05 -1.27 1.16
CA ILE A 349 -16.09 -2.72 1.43
C ILE A 349 -16.40 -3.45 0.12
N THR A 350 -15.55 -4.41 -0.26
CA THR A 350 -15.78 -5.22 -1.47
C THR A 350 -16.81 -6.32 -1.20
N PRO A 351 -17.33 -7.01 -2.22
CA PRO A 351 -18.17 -8.19 -2.02
C PRO A 351 -17.51 -9.30 -1.19
N LEU A 352 -16.19 -9.50 -1.32
CA LEU A 352 -15.46 -10.45 -0.48
C LEU A 352 -15.35 -9.96 0.97
N GLY A 353 -15.12 -8.65 1.16
CA GLY A 353 -15.10 -8.03 2.47
C GLY A 353 -16.45 -8.09 3.18
N LYS A 354 -17.56 -7.97 2.45
CA LYS A 354 -18.91 -8.14 3.01
C LYS A 354 -19.07 -9.51 3.67
N GLU A 355 -18.61 -10.58 3.02
CA GLU A 355 -18.69 -11.94 3.59
C GLU A 355 -17.77 -12.13 4.81
N ILE A 356 -16.56 -11.54 4.78
CA ILE A 356 -15.54 -11.78 5.81
C ILE A 356 -15.61 -10.81 6.99
N LEU A 357 -15.79 -9.51 6.72
CA LEU A 357 -15.75 -8.43 7.70
C LEU A 357 -17.14 -8.12 8.29
N LEU A 358 -18.21 -8.32 7.52
CA LEU A 358 -19.57 -7.93 7.89
C LEU A 358 -20.53 -9.11 8.05
N ASP A 359 -20.04 -10.35 8.01
CA ASP A 359 -20.85 -11.57 8.09
C ASP A 359 -22.02 -11.58 7.06
N GLY A 360 -21.75 -11.09 5.86
CA GLY A 360 -22.73 -11.02 4.76
C GLY A 360 -23.67 -9.81 4.85
N ASN A 361 -23.54 -8.93 5.83
CA ASN A 361 -24.33 -7.70 5.91
C ASN A 361 -23.78 -6.61 4.97
N SER A 362 -24.67 -5.81 4.37
CA SER A 362 -24.23 -4.69 3.53
C SER A 362 -23.67 -3.53 4.38
N PRO A 363 -22.65 -2.80 3.88
CA PRO A 363 -22.19 -1.58 4.53
C PRO A 363 -23.29 -0.52 4.52
N LYS A 364 -23.28 0.41 5.48
CA LYS A 364 -24.27 1.50 5.55
C LYS A 364 -24.01 2.61 4.54
N ASN A 365 -22.74 2.80 4.16
CA ASN A 365 -22.27 3.87 3.28
C ASN A 365 -21.36 3.27 2.20
N GLU A 366 -21.26 3.95 1.06
CA GLU A 366 -20.31 3.68 -0.03
C GLU A 366 -19.68 5.02 -0.43
N PHE A 367 -18.36 5.05 -0.56
CA PHE A 367 -17.57 6.22 -0.92
C PHE A 367 -17.54 6.42 -2.44
N GLN A 368 -17.41 5.35 -3.21
CA GLN A 368 -17.42 5.32 -4.67
C GLN A 368 -18.74 4.77 -5.20
N ARG A 369 -19.85 5.47 -4.93
CA ARG A 369 -21.12 5.13 -5.55
C ARG A 369 -21.15 5.61 -7.00
N LEU A 370 -21.09 4.68 -7.94
CA LEU A 370 -21.31 4.98 -9.35
C LEU A 370 -22.81 5.12 -9.61
N ILE A 371 -23.22 6.26 -10.16
CA ILE A 371 -24.62 6.55 -10.47
C ILE A 371 -24.85 6.25 -11.95
N GLY A 372 -25.53 5.14 -12.25
CA GLY A 372 -26.00 4.80 -13.59
C GLY A 372 -25.28 3.62 -14.27
N THR A 373 -25.78 3.24 -15.44
CA THR A 373 -25.16 2.23 -16.31
C THR A 373 -23.96 2.83 -17.03
N ILE A 374 -22.82 2.17 -16.94
CA ILE A 374 -21.55 2.61 -17.49
C ILE A 374 -21.31 1.98 -18.86
N ASP A 375 -21.15 2.80 -19.89
CA ASP A 375 -20.56 2.35 -21.15
C ASP A 375 -19.03 2.45 -21.03
N PHE A 376 -18.38 1.30 -20.83
CA PHE A 376 -16.93 1.23 -20.64
C PHE A 376 -16.13 1.80 -21.81
N LYS A 377 -16.69 1.77 -23.03
CA LYS A 377 -16.04 2.37 -24.20
C LYS A 377 -16.01 3.89 -24.06
N ASN A 378 -17.15 4.50 -23.79
CA ASN A 378 -17.26 5.96 -23.65
C ASN A 378 -16.41 6.45 -22.46
N ILE A 379 -16.43 5.73 -21.34
CA ILE A 379 -15.59 6.07 -20.19
C ILE A 379 -14.10 6.00 -20.55
N TYR A 380 -13.67 4.96 -21.26
CA TYR A 380 -12.28 4.88 -21.69
C TYR A 380 -11.91 6.04 -22.65
N GLU A 381 -12.78 6.35 -23.62
CA GLU A 381 -12.60 7.49 -24.53
C GLU A 381 -12.55 8.83 -23.77
N GLU A 382 -13.35 9.02 -22.72
CA GLU A 382 -13.29 10.19 -21.86
C GLU A 382 -11.99 10.26 -21.06
N ILE A 383 -11.51 9.14 -20.50
CA ILE A 383 -10.22 9.10 -19.79
C ILE A 383 -9.08 9.53 -20.70
N ILE A 384 -8.97 8.96 -21.91
CA ILE A 384 -7.87 9.29 -22.82
C ILE A 384 -7.95 10.72 -23.34
N ASN A 385 -9.15 11.26 -23.58
CA ASN A 385 -9.34 12.62 -24.04
C ASN A 385 -9.16 13.65 -22.90
N TYR A 386 -9.37 13.25 -21.65
CA TYR A 386 -9.09 14.08 -20.48
C TYR A 386 -7.58 14.32 -20.28
N VAL A 387 -6.72 13.47 -20.86
CA VAL A 387 -5.25 13.63 -20.83
C VAL A 387 -4.79 14.78 -21.76
N GLU A 388 -5.64 15.27 -22.67
CA GLU A 388 -5.33 16.42 -23.55
C GLU A 388 -6.11 17.70 -23.19
N PRO A 389 -5.82 18.42 -22.09
CA PRO A 389 -5.90 19.87 -22.12
C PRO A 389 -4.63 20.38 -22.81
N GLU A 390 -4.77 21.13 -23.91
CA GLU A 390 -3.69 21.98 -24.42
C GLU A 390 -3.19 22.88 -23.29
N VAL A 391 -2.11 22.49 -22.61
CA VAL A 391 -1.32 23.42 -21.82
C VAL A 391 -0.43 24.11 -22.84
N SER A 392 -0.79 25.35 -23.18
CA SER A 392 0.10 26.24 -23.92
C SER A 392 1.42 26.33 -23.16
N ILE A 393 2.52 26.08 -23.86
CA ILE A 393 3.89 25.96 -23.35
C ILE A 393 4.46 27.28 -22.76
N ASP A 394 3.64 28.34 -22.61
CA ASP A 394 4.12 29.67 -22.23
C ASP A 394 4.11 29.98 -20.71
N ASP A 395 3.72 29.06 -19.83
CA ASP A 395 3.61 29.33 -18.37
C ASP A 395 4.52 28.46 -17.46
N PHE A 396 5.52 27.76 -17.99
CA PHE A 396 6.49 26.99 -17.20
C PHE A 396 7.94 27.30 -17.59
N GLU A 397 8.34 28.56 -17.48
CA GLU A 397 9.74 28.92 -17.26
C GLU A 397 9.85 29.73 -15.97
N ASP A 398 10.94 29.46 -15.24
CA ASP A 398 11.39 30.08 -13.98
C ASP A 398 10.92 29.42 -12.67
N ASP A 399 11.74 28.46 -12.22
CA ASP A 399 12.30 28.32 -10.85
C ASP A 399 12.48 26.85 -10.43
N TYR A 400 13.55 26.23 -10.95
CA TYR A 400 14.18 25.09 -10.31
C TYR A 400 15.69 25.27 -10.27
N ALA A 401 16.20 25.76 -9.14
CA ALA A 401 17.55 25.46 -8.65
C ALA A 401 17.73 26.04 -7.23
N GLU A 402 17.25 25.35 -6.19
CA GLU A 402 17.84 25.49 -4.85
C GLU A 402 17.60 24.20 -4.05
N VAL A 403 18.69 23.49 -3.79
CA VAL A 403 18.75 22.16 -3.17
C VAL A 403 18.87 22.32 -1.66
N LEU A 404 17.95 21.71 -0.90
CA LEU A 404 18.01 21.56 0.56
C LEU A 404 19.12 20.58 0.95
N ASN A 405 20.02 20.99 1.84
CA ASN A 405 21.05 20.12 2.39
C ASN A 405 20.62 19.53 3.75
N PHE A 406 20.17 18.28 3.75
CA PHE A 406 19.65 17.53 4.92
C PHE A 406 20.68 17.27 6.06
N GLU A 407 21.90 17.80 6.00
CA GLU A 407 22.88 17.73 7.11
C GLU A 407 22.37 18.44 8.38
N ASP A 408 21.55 19.47 8.24
CA ASP A 408 20.95 20.21 9.35
C ASP A 408 19.97 19.35 10.18
N PHE A 409 19.32 18.38 9.52
CA PHE A 409 18.41 17.45 10.18
C PHE A 409 19.13 16.44 11.10
N LYS A 410 20.39 16.11 10.78
CA LYS A 410 21.25 15.28 11.64
C LYS A 410 21.84 16.08 12.81
N ALA A 411 22.14 17.36 12.59
CA ALA A 411 22.64 18.25 13.65
C ALA A 411 21.59 18.42 14.76
N LEU A 412 20.32 18.62 14.39
CA LEU A 412 19.22 18.81 15.33
C LEU A 412 18.88 17.53 16.13
N LYS A 413 18.90 16.36 15.48
CA LYS A 413 18.73 15.07 16.18
C LYS A 413 19.81 14.87 17.26
N LYS A 414 21.04 15.29 16.99
CA LYS A 414 22.16 15.21 17.93
C LYS A 414 22.04 16.20 19.09
N GLU A 415 21.43 17.37 18.87
CA GLU A 415 21.13 18.32 19.94
C GLU A 415 20.01 17.82 20.87
N ILE A 416 18.98 17.18 20.32
CA ILE A 416 17.88 16.56 21.09
C ILE A 416 18.39 15.39 21.94
N GLU A 417 19.25 14.53 21.39
CA GLU A 417 19.89 13.43 22.13
C GLU A 417 20.84 13.92 23.25
N ASN A 418 21.39 15.12 23.13
CA ASN A 418 22.24 15.75 24.14
C ASN A 418 21.42 16.48 25.22
N ALA A 419 20.25 17.01 24.88
CA ALA A 419 19.34 17.64 25.83
C ALA A 419 18.77 16.62 26.84
N HIS A 420 18.47 15.39 26.40
CA HIS A 420 17.96 14.30 27.25
C HIS A 420 19.01 13.62 28.16
N LYS A 421 20.28 14.04 28.12
CA LYS A 421 21.35 13.55 29.03
C LYS A 421 21.65 14.51 30.18
N LYS A 422 20.93 15.63 30.29
CA LYS A 422 21.13 16.66 31.32
C LYS A 422 19.98 16.77 32.33
N GLU A 423 19.01 15.87 32.29
CA GLU A 423 18.10 15.54 33.39
C GLU A 423 18.43 14.15 33.93
#